data_AF-A0A369V6Z2-F1
#
_entry.id   AF-A0A369V6Z2-F1
#
_cell.length_a   1.000
_cell.length_b   1.000
_cell.length_c   1.000
_cell.angle_alpha   90.00
_cell.angle_beta   90.00
_cell.angle_gamma   90.00
#
_symmetry.space_group_name_H-M   'P 1'
#
loop_
_entity.id
_entity.type
_entity.pdbx_description
1 polymer ?
#
loop_
_entity_poly.entity_id
_entity_poly.type
_entity_poly.pdbx_seq_one_letter_code
_entity_poly.pdbx_strand_id
1 'polypeptide(L)'
;MRPTDADVLASAARARLGAVRAGLAGDGPSAPRELTAVVVVDAIDPAAFVAGAASFALALEPGERAGWYRAFTRTVFLAGRPGSVAGRHPHRRLAPGGGLAWYGPATRRELSALSRMLRTFQGPFPVDVPSGPLAVRVPGRASGHRVEMTVATGGVRSDAYLVHVHHLVAEAVLRGLVRPGDAVRVRHRDVLDPADFRAALAPGRAATVQTRVSHDGTDHDRLRLYGVLISNRDRGGH
;
A
#
# COMPACT_ATOMS: atom_id res chain seq x y z
N MET A 1 14.87 16.69 26.73
CA MET A 1 13.42 16.39 26.61
C MET A 1 13.25 15.14 25.75
N ARG A 2 12.45 14.14 26.14
CA ARG A 2 12.18 12.97 25.30
C ARG A 2 11.21 13.38 24.17
N PRO A 3 11.40 12.91 22.92
CA PRO A 3 10.48 13.22 21.83
C PRO A 3 9.10 12.63 22.10
N THR A 4 8.06 13.39 21.73
CA THR A 4 6.66 12.92 21.79
C THR A 4 6.39 11.90 20.68
N ASP A 5 5.29 11.16 20.77
CA ASP A 5 4.92 10.22 19.71
C ASP A 5 4.63 10.93 18.38
N ALA A 6 4.07 12.13 18.43
CA ALA A 6 3.89 12.98 17.26
C ALA A 6 5.23 13.34 16.61
N ASP A 7 6.26 13.68 17.40
CA ASP A 7 7.60 13.95 16.91
C ASP A 7 8.23 12.71 16.25
N VAL A 8 8.06 11.54 16.86
CA VAL A 8 8.56 10.25 16.33
C VAL A 8 7.89 9.95 14.99
N LEU A 9 6.56 10.05 14.91
CA LEU A 9 5.81 9.80 13.68
C LEU A 9 6.16 10.80 12.57
N ALA A 10 6.25 12.09 12.90
CA ALA A 10 6.63 13.13 11.94
C ALA A 10 8.08 12.93 11.44
N SER A 11 9.00 12.55 12.33
CA SER A 11 10.39 12.24 11.97
C SER A 11 10.49 11.03 11.03
N ALA A 12 9.79 9.94 11.35
CA ALA A 12 9.71 8.75 10.49
C ALA A 12 9.12 9.08 9.11
N ALA A 13 8.03 9.86 9.07
CA ALA A 13 7.39 10.28 7.83
C ALA A 13 8.31 11.14 6.94
N ARG A 14 9.05 12.09 7.54
CA ARG A 14 10.05 12.91 6.85
C ARG A 14 11.22 12.07 6.32
N ALA A 15 11.76 11.15 7.13
CA ALA A 15 12.83 10.26 6.72
C ALA A 15 12.43 9.37 5.53
N ARG A 16 11.19 8.84 5.55
CA ARG A 16 10.62 8.12 4.41
C ARG A 16 10.56 8.99 3.14
N LEU A 17 10.07 10.22 3.27
CA LEU A 17 9.97 11.15 2.15
C LEU A 17 11.36 11.46 1.56
N GLY A 18 12.36 11.63 2.41
CA GLY A 18 13.76 11.78 2.02
C GLY A 18 14.30 10.56 1.25
N ALA A 19 14.05 9.35 1.77
CA ALA A 19 14.48 8.10 1.11
C ALA A 19 13.83 7.91 -0.27
N VAL A 20 12.54 8.27 -0.41
CA VAL A 20 11.85 8.26 -1.70
C VAL A 20 12.46 9.28 -2.66
N ARG A 21 12.67 10.53 -2.23
CA ARG A 21 13.26 11.59 -3.06
C ARG A 21 14.65 11.24 -3.56
N ALA A 22 15.49 10.66 -2.70
CA ALA A 22 16.83 10.21 -3.07
C ALA A 22 16.80 9.12 -4.17
N GLY A 23 15.80 8.22 -4.13
CA GLY A 23 15.62 7.18 -5.15
C GLY A 23 15.01 7.69 -6.47
N LEU A 24 14.42 8.88 -6.49
CA LEU A 24 13.79 9.48 -7.67
C LEU A 24 14.70 10.39 -8.49
N ALA A 25 15.93 10.64 -8.03
CA ALA A 25 16.88 11.60 -8.61
C ALA A 25 17.48 11.15 -9.96
N GLY A 26 16.87 10.20 -10.66
CA GLY A 26 17.28 9.79 -12.01
C GLY A 26 16.59 10.59 -13.12
N ASP A 27 17.27 10.73 -14.26
CA ASP A 27 16.81 11.39 -15.50
C ASP A 27 15.79 10.55 -16.29
N GLY A 28 14.82 9.97 -15.57
CA GLY A 28 13.73 9.23 -16.20
C GLY A 28 12.79 10.16 -16.99
N PRO A 29 12.12 9.65 -18.04
CA PRO A 29 11.16 10.43 -18.82
C PRO A 29 10.09 11.05 -17.91
N SER A 30 9.63 12.25 -18.28
CA SER A 30 8.61 12.99 -17.54
C SER A 30 7.31 12.19 -17.48
N ALA A 31 7.08 11.50 -16.35
CA ALA A 31 5.80 10.85 -16.09
C ALA A 31 4.65 11.89 -16.09
N PRO A 32 3.42 11.51 -16.48
CA PRO A 32 2.26 12.38 -16.39
C PRO A 32 2.10 12.95 -14.97
N ARG A 33 1.74 14.24 -14.86
CA ARG A 33 1.63 14.95 -13.57
C ARG A 33 0.56 14.36 -12.64
N GLU A 34 -0.42 13.65 -13.17
CA GLU A 34 -1.52 13.05 -12.39
C GLU A 34 -1.81 11.62 -12.87
N LEU A 35 -1.32 10.65 -12.10
CA LEU A 35 -1.66 9.24 -12.27
C LEU A 35 -2.60 8.79 -11.14
N THR A 36 -3.62 8.01 -11.50
CA THR A 36 -4.57 7.38 -10.57
C THR A 36 -4.55 5.88 -10.79
N ALA A 37 -4.63 5.10 -9.71
CA ALA A 37 -4.97 3.69 -9.75
C ALA A 37 -6.44 3.52 -9.33
N VAL A 38 -7.19 2.70 -10.04
CA VAL A 38 -8.55 2.32 -9.65
C VAL A 38 -8.55 0.84 -9.31
N VAL A 39 -9.19 0.47 -8.22
CA VAL A 39 -9.38 -0.93 -7.83
C VAL A 39 -10.89 -1.20 -7.75
N VAL A 40 -11.36 -2.14 -8.55
CA VAL A 40 -12.74 -2.64 -8.47
C VAL A 40 -12.78 -3.76 -7.44
N VAL A 41 -13.69 -3.66 -6.48
CA VAL A 41 -13.80 -4.50 -5.30
C VAL A 41 -15.20 -5.13 -5.25
N ASP A 42 -15.24 -6.45 -5.34
CA ASP A 42 -16.46 -7.25 -5.13
C ASP A 42 -16.61 -7.61 -3.65
N ALA A 43 -15.55 -8.19 -3.08
CA ALA A 43 -15.43 -8.54 -1.68
C ALA A 43 -14.01 -8.26 -1.17
N ILE A 44 -13.89 -7.96 0.12
CA ILE A 44 -12.58 -7.79 0.76
C ILE A 44 -12.12 -9.13 1.34
N ASP A 45 -11.12 -9.71 0.70
CA ASP A 45 -10.25 -10.71 1.30
C ASP A 45 -8.88 -10.06 1.58
N PRO A 46 -8.49 -9.86 2.85
CA PRO A 46 -7.20 -9.26 3.21
C PRO A 46 -5.98 -9.93 2.55
N ALA A 47 -6.00 -11.26 2.36
CA ALA A 47 -4.91 -12.01 1.78
C ALA A 47 -4.79 -11.74 0.28
N ALA A 48 -5.92 -11.89 -0.42
CA ALA A 48 -6.01 -11.59 -1.85
C ALA A 48 -5.68 -10.12 -2.13
N PHE A 49 -6.07 -9.20 -1.22
CA PHE A 49 -5.78 -7.78 -1.36
C PHE A 49 -4.30 -7.46 -1.23
N VAL A 50 -3.61 -8.00 -0.22
CA VAL A 50 -2.16 -7.81 -0.05
C VAL A 50 -1.39 -8.42 -1.23
N ALA A 51 -1.75 -9.65 -1.64
CA ALA A 51 -1.12 -10.31 -2.79
C ALA A 51 -1.36 -9.53 -4.10
N GLY A 52 -2.59 -9.07 -4.32
CA GLY A 52 -2.97 -8.28 -5.49
C GLY A 52 -2.28 -6.93 -5.56
N ALA A 53 -2.21 -6.20 -4.44
CA ALA A 53 -1.48 -4.93 -4.36
C ALA A 53 0.03 -5.11 -4.63
N ALA A 54 0.63 -6.19 -4.10
CA ALA A 54 2.02 -6.50 -4.38
C ALA A 54 2.23 -6.86 -5.86
N SER A 55 1.38 -7.72 -6.43
CA SER A 55 1.43 -8.11 -7.84
C SER A 55 1.24 -6.92 -8.77
N PHE A 56 0.35 -5.99 -8.43
CA PHE A 56 0.13 -4.75 -9.14
C PHE A 56 1.39 -3.88 -9.16
N ALA A 57 1.97 -3.62 -7.98
CA ALA A 57 3.16 -2.78 -7.87
C ALA A 57 4.38 -3.40 -8.57
N LEU A 58 4.55 -4.72 -8.52
CA LEU A 58 5.64 -5.44 -9.19
C LEU A 58 5.55 -5.32 -10.72
N ALA A 59 4.33 -5.19 -11.25
CA ALA A 59 4.06 -5.08 -12.67
C ALA A 59 4.19 -3.67 -13.25
N LEU A 60 4.44 -2.66 -12.41
CA LEU A 60 4.59 -1.29 -12.89
C LEU A 60 5.88 -1.13 -13.68
N GLU A 61 5.78 -0.47 -14.83
CA GLU A 61 6.94 -0.12 -15.65
C GLU A 61 7.77 0.99 -14.98
N PRO A 62 9.09 1.10 -15.24
CA PRO A 62 9.95 2.08 -14.56
C PRO A 62 9.41 3.53 -14.58
N GLY A 63 8.82 3.97 -15.70
CA GLY A 63 8.21 5.30 -15.82
C GLY A 63 6.97 5.47 -14.93
N GLU A 64 6.16 4.42 -14.77
CA GLU A 64 4.99 4.41 -13.89
C GLU A 64 5.39 4.38 -12.41
N ARG A 65 6.47 3.69 -12.07
CA ARG A 65 7.06 3.69 -10.72
C ARG A 65 7.53 5.10 -10.33
N ALA A 66 8.23 5.78 -11.24
CA ALA A 66 8.65 7.17 -11.02
C ALA A 66 7.43 8.11 -10.90
N GLY A 67 6.43 7.92 -11.77
CA GLY A 67 5.16 8.65 -11.73
C GLY A 67 4.37 8.45 -10.43
N TRP A 68 4.35 7.23 -9.90
CA TRP A 68 3.66 6.87 -8.65
C TRP A 68 4.05 7.80 -7.50
N TYR A 69 5.35 8.01 -7.32
CA TYR A 69 5.85 8.86 -6.26
C TYR A 69 5.77 10.35 -6.58
N ARG A 70 6.03 10.75 -7.84
CA ARG A 70 5.99 12.17 -8.23
C ARG A 70 4.58 12.75 -8.18
N ALA A 71 3.59 11.97 -8.60
CA ALA A 71 2.18 12.39 -8.64
C ALA A 71 1.42 12.12 -7.34
N PHE A 72 2.07 11.55 -6.31
CA PHE A 72 1.39 11.04 -5.11
C PHE A 72 0.15 10.22 -5.49
N THR A 73 0.34 9.23 -6.38
CA THR A 73 -0.75 8.57 -7.10
C THR A 73 -1.89 8.20 -6.17
N ARG A 74 -3.07 8.74 -6.47
CA ARG A 74 -4.27 8.44 -5.71
C ARG A 74 -4.77 7.05 -6.10
N THR A 75 -5.23 6.30 -5.10
CA THR A 75 -5.92 5.03 -5.33
C THR A 75 -7.40 5.20 -5.02
N VAL A 76 -8.28 4.88 -5.97
CA VAL A 76 -9.73 4.94 -5.80
C VAL A 76 -10.29 3.52 -5.79
N PHE A 77 -11.08 3.19 -4.77
CA PHE A 77 -11.74 1.89 -4.66
C PHE A 77 -13.19 2.03 -5.10
N LEU A 78 -13.63 1.17 -6.02
CA LEU A 78 -14.98 1.18 -6.58
C LEU A 78 -15.66 -0.15 -6.28
N ALA A 79 -16.91 -0.11 -5.83
CA ALA A 79 -17.71 -1.32 -5.61
C ALA A 79 -18.21 -1.90 -6.94
N GLY A 80 -17.95 -3.18 -7.18
CA GLY A 80 -18.45 -3.90 -8.35
C GLY A 80 -17.74 -5.23 -8.56
N ARG A 81 -18.28 -6.07 -9.46
CA ARG A 81 -17.66 -7.34 -9.86
C ARG A 81 -16.65 -7.11 -10.98
N PRO A 82 -15.36 -7.45 -10.81
CA PRO A 82 -14.38 -7.31 -11.89
C PRO A 82 -14.81 -7.96 -13.21
N GLY A 83 -15.41 -9.14 -13.14
CA GLY A 83 -15.90 -9.87 -14.32
C GLY A 83 -16.99 -9.13 -15.10
N SER A 84 -17.84 -8.33 -14.44
CA SER A 84 -18.93 -7.62 -15.13
C SER A 84 -18.47 -6.39 -15.91
N VAL A 85 -17.25 -5.90 -15.65
CA VAL A 85 -16.70 -4.71 -16.32
C VAL A 85 -15.54 -5.04 -17.27
N ALA A 86 -14.97 -6.25 -17.18
CA ALA A 86 -13.79 -6.67 -17.94
C ALA A 86 -13.95 -6.56 -19.47
N GLY A 87 -15.15 -6.80 -20.00
CA GLY A 87 -15.41 -6.74 -21.44
C GLY A 87 -15.31 -5.33 -22.05
N ARG A 88 -15.55 -4.28 -21.25
CA ARG A 88 -15.43 -2.87 -21.68
C ARG A 88 -14.19 -2.18 -21.14
N HIS A 89 -13.67 -2.67 -20.03
CA HIS A 89 -12.51 -2.13 -19.33
C HIS A 89 -11.59 -3.29 -18.96
N PRO A 90 -10.56 -3.58 -19.77
CA PRO A 90 -9.58 -4.60 -19.43
C PRO A 90 -8.80 -4.16 -18.17
N HIS A 91 -8.75 -5.05 -17.18
CA HIS A 91 -7.93 -4.82 -15.99
C HIS A 91 -6.46 -5.07 -16.31
N ARG A 92 -5.57 -4.38 -15.60
CA ARG A 92 -4.13 -4.67 -15.70
C ARG A 92 -3.72 -5.84 -14.83
N ARG A 93 -4.35 -5.98 -13.66
CA ARG A 93 -4.14 -7.10 -12.75
C ARG A 93 -5.44 -7.52 -12.11
N LEU A 94 -5.60 -8.83 -11.95
CA LEU A 94 -6.68 -9.47 -11.23
C LEU A 94 -6.06 -10.20 -10.04
N ALA A 95 -6.63 -10.04 -8.84
CA ALA A 95 -6.23 -10.84 -7.70
C ALA A 95 -6.59 -12.32 -7.93
N PRO A 96 -5.89 -13.25 -7.26
CA PRO A 96 -6.38 -14.62 -7.11
C PRO A 96 -7.83 -14.64 -6.62
N GLY A 97 -8.66 -15.49 -7.22
CA GLY A 97 -10.10 -15.57 -6.91
C GLY A 97 -10.99 -14.53 -7.61
N GLY A 98 -10.41 -13.55 -8.33
CA GLY A 98 -11.17 -12.68 -9.24
C GLY A 98 -12.03 -11.58 -8.60
N GLY A 99 -12.06 -11.48 -7.26
CA GLY A 99 -12.87 -10.49 -6.54
C GLY A 99 -12.29 -9.07 -6.51
N LEU A 100 -11.04 -8.89 -6.94
CA LEU A 100 -10.34 -7.59 -6.96
C LEU A 100 -9.63 -7.40 -8.29
N ALA A 101 -9.80 -6.24 -8.92
CA ALA A 101 -9.09 -5.89 -10.15
C ALA A 101 -8.51 -4.47 -10.12
N TRP A 102 -7.25 -4.34 -10.55
CA TRP A 102 -6.52 -3.09 -10.64
C TRP A 102 -6.51 -2.55 -12.07
N TYR A 103 -6.71 -1.25 -12.15
CA TYR A 103 -6.72 -0.44 -13.34
C TYR A 103 -5.73 0.71 -13.16
N GLY A 104 -4.97 1.01 -14.22
CA GLY A 104 -3.89 2.00 -14.16
C GLY A 104 -2.58 1.47 -13.57
N PRO A 105 -1.66 2.33 -13.11
CA PRO A 105 -1.78 3.78 -13.04
C PRO A 105 -2.05 4.36 -14.43
N ALA A 106 -3.06 5.23 -14.51
CA ALA A 106 -3.46 5.87 -15.75
C ALA A 106 -3.97 7.29 -15.43
N THR A 107 -4.14 8.12 -16.45
CA THR A 107 -4.71 9.44 -16.26
C THR A 107 -6.17 9.34 -15.85
N ARG A 108 -6.68 10.40 -15.20
CA ARG A 108 -8.09 10.48 -14.82
C ARG A 108 -9.03 10.37 -16.03
N ARG A 109 -8.62 10.89 -17.20
CA ARG A 109 -9.41 10.82 -18.44
C ARG A 109 -9.63 9.38 -18.87
N GLU A 110 -8.57 8.57 -18.87
CA GLU A 110 -8.62 7.14 -19.24
C GLU A 110 -9.50 6.32 -18.30
N LEU A 111 -9.48 6.63 -17.00
CA LEU A 111 -10.28 5.92 -16.00
C LEU A 111 -11.69 6.48 -15.81
N SER A 112 -12.02 7.61 -16.44
CA SER A 112 -13.28 8.33 -16.21
C SER A 112 -14.53 7.53 -16.55
N ALA A 113 -14.48 6.67 -17.56
CA ALA A 113 -15.62 5.85 -17.97
C ALA A 113 -15.92 4.77 -16.91
N LEU A 114 -14.88 4.08 -16.43
CA LEU A 114 -15.00 3.09 -15.36
C LEU A 114 -15.51 3.74 -14.06
N SER A 115 -14.92 4.86 -13.65
CA SER A 115 -15.32 5.56 -12.42
C SER A 115 -16.72 6.17 -12.45
N ARG A 116 -17.30 6.41 -13.63
CA ARG A 116 -18.69 6.88 -13.77
C ARG A 116 -19.72 5.74 -13.70
N MET A 117 -19.29 4.52 -14.01
CA MET A 117 -20.17 3.34 -14.04
C MET A 117 -20.35 2.71 -12.65
N LEU A 118 -19.34 2.84 -11.79
CA LEU A 118 -19.32 2.22 -10.47
C LEU A 118 -19.36 3.28 -9.37
N ARG A 119 -19.85 2.88 -8.19
CA ARG A 119 -19.85 3.73 -7.01
C ARG A 119 -18.53 3.58 -6.25
N THR A 120 -18.12 4.62 -5.55
CA THR A 120 -17.04 4.50 -4.55
C THR A 120 -17.38 3.39 -3.57
N PHE A 121 -16.39 2.55 -3.28
CA PHE A 121 -16.57 1.44 -2.38
C PHE A 121 -16.87 1.93 -0.96
N GLN A 122 -17.94 1.42 -0.38
CA GLN A 122 -18.34 1.62 1.02
C GLN A 122 -18.64 0.24 1.61
N GLY A 123 -17.64 -0.35 2.28
CA GLY A 123 -17.73 -1.69 2.86
C GLY A 123 -18.13 -1.68 4.34
N PRO A 124 -18.27 -2.86 4.96
CA PRO A 124 -18.56 -2.97 6.39
C PRO A 124 -17.48 -2.30 7.23
N PHE A 125 -17.87 -1.72 8.35
CA PHE A 125 -16.93 -1.13 9.29
C PHE A 125 -17.03 -1.89 10.61
N PRO A 126 -15.94 -2.52 11.10
CA PRO A 126 -14.62 -2.67 10.48
C PRO A 126 -14.55 -3.77 9.38
N VAL A 127 -13.42 -3.85 8.66
CA VAL A 127 -13.09 -4.99 7.78
C VAL A 127 -12.98 -6.25 8.64
N ASP A 128 -13.59 -7.35 8.19
CA ASP A 128 -13.39 -8.65 8.82
C ASP A 128 -11.97 -9.17 8.54
N VAL A 129 -11.20 -9.41 9.61
CA VAL A 129 -9.81 -9.84 9.55
C VAL A 129 -9.61 -11.03 10.47
N PRO A 130 -8.77 -12.01 10.07
CA PRO A 130 -8.46 -13.14 10.95
C PRO A 130 -7.86 -12.68 12.29
N SER A 131 -8.22 -13.36 13.38
CA SER A 131 -7.63 -13.11 14.71
C SER A 131 -6.14 -13.47 14.79
N GLY A 132 -5.69 -14.37 13.92
CA GLY A 132 -4.30 -14.82 13.82
C GLY A 132 -3.51 -14.13 12.69
N PRO A 133 -2.17 -14.25 12.70
CA PRO A 133 -1.34 -13.75 11.62
C PRO A 133 -1.69 -14.43 10.29
N LEU A 134 -1.89 -13.62 9.26
CA LEU A 134 -2.15 -14.06 7.91
C LEU A 134 -0.82 -14.24 7.15
N ALA A 135 -0.65 -15.38 6.48
CA ALA A 135 0.48 -15.62 5.60
C ALA A 135 0.09 -15.34 4.14
N VAL A 136 0.80 -14.41 3.50
CA VAL A 136 0.58 -14.03 2.11
C VAL A 136 1.84 -14.30 1.30
N ARG A 137 1.69 -15.02 0.19
CA ARG A 137 2.79 -15.27 -0.74
C ARG A 137 2.77 -14.25 -1.87
N VAL A 138 3.87 -13.52 -2.03
CA VAL A 138 4.04 -12.65 -3.20
C VAL A 138 4.27 -13.54 -4.43
N PRO A 139 3.59 -13.31 -5.56
CA PRO A 139 3.80 -14.09 -6.77
C PRO A 139 5.29 -14.15 -7.17
N GLY A 140 5.75 -15.34 -7.56
CA GLY A 140 7.15 -15.59 -7.94
C GLY A 140 7.74 -16.83 -7.26
N ARG A 141 8.94 -17.23 -7.72
CA ARG A 141 9.69 -18.34 -7.12
C ARG A 141 10.06 -18.01 -5.68
N ALA A 142 9.89 -18.98 -4.79
CA ALA A 142 10.22 -18.85 -3.38
C ALA A 142 11.60 -18.24 -3.13
N SER A 143 11.64 -17.09 -2.45
CA SER A 143 12.87 -16.36 -2.18
C SER A 143 13.51 -16.73 -0.83
N GLY A 144 12.75 -17.37 0.07
CA GLY A 144 13.14 -17.62 1.46
C GLY A 144 13.07 -16.39 2.38
N HIS A 145 12.88 -15.18 1.84
CA HIS A 145 12.77 -13.96 2.62
C HIS A 145 11.40 -13.79 3.26
N ARG A 146 11.41 -13.13 4.42
CA ARG A 146 10.24 -12.88 5.25
C ARG A 146 10.07 -11.39 5.50
N VAL A 147 8.83 -10.94 5.38
CA VAL A 147 8.42 -9.57 5.62
C VAL A 147 7.35 -9.60 6.71
N GLU A 148 7.57 -8.88 7.80
CA GLU A 148 6.58 -8.74 8.87
C GLU A 148 5.82 -7.43 8.63
N MET A 149 4.49 -7.52 8.59
CA MET A 149 3.60 -6.39 8.38
C MET A 149 2.58 -6.35 9.52
N THR A 150 2.43 -5.18 10.16
CA THR A 150 1.38 -4.95 11.17
C THR A 150 0.49 -3.79 10.72
N VAL A 151 -0.83 -3.94 10.83
CA VAL A 151 -1.84 -2.99 10.35
C VAL A 151 -2.82 -2.64 11.46
N ALA A 152 -3.16 -1.35 11.58
CA ALA A 152 -4.22 -0.88 12.47
C ALA A 152 -5.61 -1.11 11.85
N THR A 153 -6.56 -1.65 12.61
CA THR A 153 -7.95 -1.88 12.17
C THR A 153 -8.99 -1.19 13.03
N GLY A 154 -8.69 -0.89 14.30
CA GLY A 154 -9.64 -0.26 15.23
C GLY A 154 -9.97 1.16 14.79
N GLY A 155 -11.25 1.49 14.64
CA GLY A 155 -11.63 2.83 14.17
C GLY A 155 -11.31 3.11 12.70
N VAL A 156 -10.85 2.12 11.91
CA VAL A 156 -10.49 2.29 10.48
C VAL A 156 -11.62 1.81 9.56
N ARG A 157 -12.23 2.73 8.82
CA ARG A 157 -13.24 2.42 7.81
C ARG A 157 -12.69 1.48 6.73
N SER A 158 -13.54 0.65 6.13
CA SER A 158 -13.12 -0.28 5.06
C SER A 158 -12.37 0.40 3.91
N ASP A 159 -12.86 1.53 3.43
CA ASP A 159 -12.21 2.30 2.36
C ASP A 159 -10.85 2.84 2.79
N ALA A 160 -10.74 3.33 4.03
CA ALA A 160 -9.46 3.78 4.60
C ALA A 160 -8.49 2.60 4.75
N TYR A 161 -8.95 1.44 5.24
CA TYR A 161 -8.14 0.22 5.32
C TYR A 161 -7.54 -0.14 3.96
N LEU A 162 -8.36 -0.17 2.91
CA LEU A 162 -7.91 -0.45 1.55
C LEU A 162 -6.84 0.55 1.09
N VAL A 163 -7.04 1.85 1.32
CA VAL A 163 -6.05 2.89 1.02
C VAL A 163 -4.74 2.65 1.78
N HIS A 164 -4.80 2.46 3.11
CA HIS A 164 -3.61 2.33 3.94
C HIS A 164 -2.80 1.08 3.58
N VAL A 165 -3.47 -0.07 3.44
CA VAL A 165 -2.82 -1.33 3.09
C VAL A 165 -2.27 -1.29 1.67
N HIS A 166 -3.02 -0.77 0.70
CA HIS A 166 -2.54 -0.65 -0.68
C HIS A 166 -1.25 0.17 -0.77
N HIS A 167 -1.24 1.36 -0.17
CA HIS A 167 -0.06 2.23 -0.19
C HIS A 167 1.11 1.65 0.61
N LEU A 168 0.85 0.99 1.73
CA LEU A 168 1.91 0.32 2.50
C LEU A 168 2.61 -0.76 1.66
N VAL A 169 1.83 -1.62 1.00
CA VAL A 169 2.35 -2.73 0.20
C VAL A 169 2.99 -2.24 -1.10
N ALA A 170 2.29 -1.40 -1.86
CA ALA A 170 2.79 -0.91 -3.15
C ALA A 170 4.10 -0.14 -2.99
N GLU A 171 4.19 0.76 -2.01
CA GLU A 171 5.43 1.49 -1.78
C GLU A 171 6.55 0.60 -1.24
N ALA A 172 6.24 -0.43 -0.44
CA ALA A 172 7.26 -1.40 -0.01
C ALA A 172 7.84 -2.18 -1.19
N VAL A 173 6.99 -2.59 -2.14
CA VAL A 173 7.41 -3.24 -3.39
C VAL A 173 8.27 -2.30 -4.24
N LEU A 174 7.81 -1.08 -4.45
CA LEU A 174 8.51 -0.08 -5.27
C LEU A 174 9.88 0.31 -4.68
N ARG A 175 10.05 0.18 -3.37
CA ARG A 175 11.33 0.38 -2.66
C ARG A 175 12.18 -0.90 -2.57
N GLY A 176 11.70 -2.01 -3.11
CA GLY A 176 12.39 -3.30 -3.11
C GLY A 176 12.42 -4.02 -1.76
N LEU A 177 11.60 -3.60 -0.80
CA LEU A 177 11.45 -4.24 0.52
C LEU A 177 10.64 -5.53 0.46
N VAL A 178 9.74 -5.60 -0.52
CA VAL A 178 8.94 -6.77 -0.89
C VAL A 178 9.28 -7.11 -2.34
N ARG A 179 9.69 -8.35 -2.60
CA ARG A 179 10.09 -8.84 -3.93
C ARG A 179 9.27 -10.08 -4.33
N PRO A 180 9.29 -10.48 -5.61
CA PRO A 180 8.64 -11.71 -6.05
C PRO A 180 9.05 -12.90 -5.19
N GLY A 181 8.07 -13.71 -4.79
CA GLY A 181 8.31 -14.91 -3.99
C GLY A 181 8.65 -14.70 -2.52
N ASP A 182 8.52 -13.48 -1.97
CA ASP A 182 8.63 -13.23 -0.53
C ASP A 182 7.40 -13.77 0.24
N ALA A 183 7.61 -14.14 1.50
CA ALA A 183 6.51 -14.45 2.42
C ALA A 183 6.21 -13.22 3.29
N VAL A 184 4.99 -12.69 3.19
CA VAL A 184 4.52 -11.58 4.01
C VAL A 184 3.65 -12.14 5.12
N ARG A 185 4.04 -11.91 6.38
CA ARG A 185 3.22 -12.23 7.55
C ARG A 185 2.52 -10.96 8.01
N VAL A 186 1.20 -10.93 7.90
CA VAL A 186 0.37 -9.78 8.24
C VAL A 186 -0.29 -10.01 9.60
N ARG A 187 -0.15 -9.05 10.51
CA ARG A 187 -0.85 -9.01 11.80
C ARG A 187 -1.75 -7.79 11.83
N HIS A 188 -3.00 -7.99 12.22
CA HIS A 188 -3.93 -6.90 12.48
C HIS A 188 -3.96 -6.63 13.97
N ARG A 189 -4.00 -5.35 14.34
CA ARG A 189 -4.15 -4.88 15.73
C ARG A 189 -5.14 -3.72 15.74
N ASP A 190 -5.87 -3.56 16.83
CA ASP A 190 -6.80 -2.43 16.95
C ASP A 190 -6.06 -1.09 16.85
N VAL A 191 -4.95 -0.95 17.57
CA VAL A 191 -4.12 0.26 17.60
C VAL A 191 -2.64 -0.13 17.44
N LEU A 192 -1.88 0.74 16.78
CA LEU A 192 -0.42 0.66 16.73
C LEU A 192 0.16 1.82 17.54
N ASP A 193 0.61 1.51 18.76
CA ASP A 193 1.29 2.48 19.61
C ASP A 193 2.69 2.77 19.04
N PRO A 194 3.05 4.02 18.72
CA PRO A 194 4.39 4.36 18.26
C PRO A 194 5.50 3.91 19.21
N ALA A 195 5.23 3.77 20.52
CA ALA A 195 6.16 3.24 21.51
C ALA A 195 6.63 1.81 21.17
N ASP A 196 5.72 0.93 20.75
CA ASP A 196 6.00 -0.46 20.37
C ASP A 196 6.91 -0.54 19.13
N PHE A 197 6.91 0.50 18.31
CA PHE A 197 7.62 0.54 17.03
C PHE A 197 8.79 1.53 17.01
N ARG A 198 9.24 2.06 18.15
CA ARG A 198 10.31 3.09 18.20
C ARG A 198 11.55 2.72 17.40
N ALA A 199 12.01 1.48 17.50
CA ALA A 199 13.15 1.00 16.74
C ALA A 199 12.89 1.02 15.23
N ALA A 200 11.71 0.59 14.78
CA ALA A 200 11.31 0.59 13.38
C ALA A 200 11.05 2.01 12.82
N LEU A 201 10.60 2.93 13.68
CA LEU A 201 10.33 4.33 13.35
C LEU A 201 11.58 5.22 13.35
N ALA A 202 12.73 4.70 13.80
CA ALA A 202 13.98 5.44 13.79
C ALA A 202 14.35 5.86 12.35
N PRO A 203 14.72 7.12 12.09
CA PRO A 203 15.07 7.60 10.74
C PRO A 203 16.12 6.75 10.02
N GLY A 204 17.11 6.21 10.74
CA GLY A 204 18.13 5.32 10.18
C GLY A 204 17.59 3.98 9.67
N ARG A 205 16.38 3.57 10.10
CA ARG A 205 15.69 2.36 9.62
C ARG A 205 14.78 2.62 8.42
N ALA A 206 14.64 3.87 7.97
CA ALA A 206 13.85 4.22 6.80
C ALA A 206 14.27 3.41 5.57
N ALA A 207 15.50 2.91 5.50
CA ALA A 207 16.02 2.05 4.44
C ALA A 207 15.35 0.66 4.33
N THR A 208 14.96 0.07 5.46
CA THR A 208 14.50 -1.34 5.57
C THR A 208 13.08 -1.46 6.12
N VAL A 209 12.48 -0.34 6.49
CA VAL A 209 11.10 -0.25 7.02
C VAL A 209 10.26 0.63 6.09
N GLN A 210 9.01 0.22 5.89
CA GLN A 210 7.96 1.02 5.28
C GLN A 210 6.86 1.28 6.30
N THR A 211 6.45 2.54 6.44
CA THR A 211 5.44 2.95 7.42
C THR A 211 4.31 3.69 6.74
N ARG A 212 3.08 3.46 7.19
CA ARG A 212 1.91 4.25 6.79
C ARG A 212 1.51 5.15 7.94
N VAL A 213 1.98 6.39 7.91
CA VAL A 213 1.59 7.47 8.83
C VAL A 213 0.65 8.41 8.06
N SER A 214 -0.47 8.78 8.67
CA SER A 214 -1.40 9.76 8.11
C SER A 214 -2.16 10.46 9.24
N HIS A 215 -2.96 11.46 8.92
CA HIS A 215 -3.84 12.07 9.92
C HIS A 215 -4.91 11.07 10.38
N ASP A 216 -5.37 11.23 11.62
CA ASP A 216 -6.51 10.47 12.10
C ASP A 216 -7.76 10.86 11.28
N GLY A 217 -8.61 9.88 11.01
CA GLY A 217 -9.88 10.10 10.34
C GLY A 217 -10.90 10.82 11.23
N THR A 218 -10.74 10.77 12.56
CA THR A 218 -11.61 11.46 13.53
C THR A 218 -11.01 12.75 14.07
N ASP A 219 -9.68 12.91 13.97
CA ASP A 219 -8.94 14.09 14.43
C ASP A 219 -7.82 14.41 13.42
N HIS A 220 -8.08 15.39 12.56
CA HIS A 220 -7.17 15.73 11.47
C HIS A 220 -5.87 16.41 11.94
N ASP A 221 -5.81 16.91 13.16
CA ASP A 221 -4.59 17.51 13.72
C ASP A 221 -3.64 16.45 14.29
N ARG A 222 -4.13 15.23 14.52
CA ARG A 222 -3.36 14.13 15.09
C ARG A 222 -2.79 13.21 14.01
N LEU A 223 -1.49 12.92 14.09
CA LEU A 223 -0.87 11.85 13.32
C LEU A 223 -1.14 10.49 13.94
N ARG A 224 -1.40 9.50 13.08
CA ARG A 224 -1.66 8.11 13.43
C ARG A 224 -0.83 7.15 12.59
N LEU A 225 -0.35 6.08 13.23
CA LEU A 225 0.32 4.96 12.58
C LEU A 225 -0.72 3.91 12.16
N TYR A 226 -0.87 3.71 10.86
CA TYR A 226 -1.81 2.74 10.28
C TYR A 226 -1.14 1.44 9.85
N GLY A 227 0.17 1.45 9.64
CA GLY A 227 0.89 0.22 9.35
C GLY A 227 2.39 0.35 9.39
N VAL A 228 3.06 -0.76 9.70
CA VAL A 228 4.51 -0.92 9.70
C VAL A 228 4.84 -2.20 8.97
N LEU A 229 5.76 -2.12 8.02
CA LEU A 229 6.29 -3.25 7.26
C LEU A 229 7.80 -3.27 7.43
N ILE A 230 8.33 -4.39 7.91
CA ILE A 230 9.75 -4.60 8.20
C ILE A 230 10.23 -5.74 7.32
N SER A 231 11.21 -5.45 6.46
CA SER A 231 11.86 -6.46 5.64
C SER A 231 13.08 -7.01 6.37
N ASN A 232 13.30 -8.32 6.31
CA ASN A 232 14.53 -8.95 6.79
C ASN A 232 15.70 -8.85 5.78
N ARG A 233 15.49 -8.14 4.67
CA ARG A 233 16.55 -7.86 3.70
C ARG A 233 17.44 -6.76 4.24
N ASP A 234 18.67 -7.11 4.60
CA ASP A 234 19.72 -6.11 4.77
C ASP A 234 20.02 -5.48 3.40
N ARG A 235 20.27 -4.17 3.37
CA ARG A 235 20.74 -3.48 2.15
C ARG A 235 22.16 -3.97 1.85
N GLY A 236 22.30 -5.11 1.20
CA GLY A 236 23.60 -5.72 0.91
C GLY A 236 23.59 -6.71 -0.25
N GLY A 237 22.72 -6.50 -1.24
CA GLY A 237 22.65 -7.36 -2.42
C GLY A 237 22.17 -6.60 -3.64
N HIS A 238 23.08 -5.83 -4.22
CA HIS A 238 23.09 -5.50 -5.64
C HIS A 238 24.19 -6.34 -6.29
#